data_AF-E6QU38-F1
#
_entry.id   AF-E6QU38-F1
#
_cell.length_a   1.000
_cell.length_b   1.000
_cell.length_c   1.000
_cell.angle_alpha   90.00
_cell.angle_beta   90.00
_cell.angle_gamma   90.00
#
_symmetry.space_group_name_H-M   'P 1'
#
loop_
_entity.id
_entity.type
_entity.pdbx_description
1 polymer ?
#
loop_
_entity_poly.entity_id
_entity_poly.type
_entity_poly.pdbx_seq_one_letter_code
_entity_poly.pdbx_strand_id
1 'polypeptide(L)'
;MHQASGQFRLWVFGYDMDNMKPRCWYETTFPLYGLADADRVTQAHIQELIANRIEATEQAISYLRQAVKQAWFGESDLHGDLSFVDKSFWDSTELSFYQHLNDLIKQARSETGIDMDDANFIIFLGDIWHKVLIKCATKLFDVDIVGAGSIGQQDPRRIAEAYHHLQRNLCGDAIRTILRLPVAEKKSKPGKEGKNAKSTTNPLDQSFL
;
A
#
# COMPACT_ATOMS: atom_id res chain seq x y z
N MET A 1 -30.06 11.78 30.66
CA MET A 1 -28.60 11.97 30.51
C MET A 1 -28.34 12.54 29.14
N HIS A 2 -27.92 13.80 29.06
CA HIS A 2 -27.67 14.48 27.78
C HIS A 2 -26.25 14.15 27.29
N GLN A 3 -26.15 13.39 26.20
CA GLN A 3 -25.04 13.51 25.26
C GLN A 3 -25.64 13.73 23.87
N ALA A 4 -26.05 14.97 23.63
CA ALA A 4 -26.33 15.46 22.29
C ALA A 4 -25.06 16.18 21.80
N SER A 5 -24.08 15.43 21.30
CA SER A 5 -23.05 16.02 20.42
C SER A 5 -23.33 15.50 19.02
N GLY A 6 -24.02 16.29 18.20
CA GLY A 6 -24.13 15.99 16.77
C GLY A 6 -22.73 15.84 16.21
N GLN A 7 -22.38 14.65 15.73
CA GLN A 7 -21.07 14.43 15.12
C GLN A 7 -21.04 15.28 13.85
N PHE A 8 -20.29 16.40 13.88
CA PHE A 8 -20.11 17.23 12.71
C PHE A 8 -19.50 16.37 11.59
N ARG A 9 -20.03 16.53 10.37
CA ARG A 9 -19.54 15.85 9.18
C ARG A 9 -19.25 16.89 8.12
N LEU A 10 -18.14 16.69 7.40
CA LEU A 10 -17.82 17.45 6.20
C LEU A 10 -18.46 16.73 5.02
N TRP A 11 -19.37 17.39 4.32
CA TRP A 11 -19.82 16.92 3.01
C TRP A 11 -18.82 17.40 1.96
N VAL A 12 -18.20 16.44 1.26
CA VAL A 12 -17.21 16.69 0.22
C VAL A 12 -17.79 16.17 -1.08
N PHE A 13 -17.74 16.99 -2.13
CA PHE A 13 -18.23 16.62 -3.45
C PHE A 13 -17.37 17.25 -4.54
N GLY A 14 -17.36 16.63 -5.72
CA GLY A 14 -16.59 17.10 -6.86
C GLY A 14 -16.79 16.26 -8.11
N TYR A 15 -16.40 16.82 -9.26
CA TYR A 15 -16.38 16.10 -10.52
C TYR A 15 -15.00 15.45 -10.75
N ASP A 16 -14.99 14.20 -11.19
CA ASP A 16 -13.84 13.65 -11.90
C ASP A 16 -13.86 14.17 -13.34
N MET A 17 -12.75 14.78 -13.74
CA MET A 17 -12.63 15.50 -15.00
C MET A 17 -11.49 14.90 -15.83
N ASP A 18 -11.77 14.63 -17.11
CA ASP A 18 -10.77 14.24 -18.09
C ASP A 18 -10.81 15.17 -19.28
N ASN A 19 -9.71 15.87 -19.51
CA ASN A 19 -9.59 16.90 -20.54
C ASN A 19 -10.80 17.85 -20.55
N MET A 20 -11.11 18.41 -19.38
CA MET A 20 -12.25 19.32 -19.14
C MET A 20 -13.65 18.71 -19.37
N LYS A 21 -13.77 17.39 -19.53
CA LYS A 21 -15.06 16.68 -19.63
C LYS A 21 -15.38 15.95 -18.32
N PRO A 22 -16.58 16.14 -17.74
CA PRO A 22 -16.96 15.41 -16.54
C PRO A 22 -17.17 13.93 -16.87
N ARG A 23 -16.46 13.05 -16.16
CA ARG A 23 -16.65 11.60 -16.23
C ARG A 23 -17.74 11.15 -15.25
N CYS A 24 -17.71 11.69 -14.04
CA CYS A 24 -18.69 11.38 -13.00
C CYS A 24 -18.70 12.45 -11.89
N TRP A 25 -19.80 12.49 -11.15
CA TRP A 25 -19.95 13.23 -9.90
C TRP A 25 -19.68 12.29 -8.72
N TYR A 26 -18.84 12.73 -7.80
CA TYR A 26 -18.61 12.04 -6.54
C TYR A 26 -19.04 12.91 -5.37
N GLU A 27 -19.60 12.26 -4.36
CA GLU A 27 -19.84 12.86 -3.05
C GLU A 27 -19.56 11.86 -1.95
N THR A 28 -19.10 12.36 -0.81
CA THR A 28 -18.90 11.58 0.41
C THR A 28 -19.07 12.47 1.64
N THR A 29 -19.32 11.85 2.79
CA THR A 29 -19.34 12.56 4.07
C THR A 29 -18.19 12.07 4.94
N PHE A 30 -17.33 12.98 5.36
CA PHE A 30 -16.20 12.68 6.24
C PHE A 30 -16.53 13.08 7.68
N PRO A 31 -16.36 12.19 8.67
CA PRO A 31 -16.54 12.54 10.08
C PRO A 31 -15.50 13.59 10.55
N LEU A 32 -15.95 14.69 11.16
CA LEU A 32 -15.05 15.65 11.80
C LEU A 32 -14.77 15.22 13.23
N TYR A 33 -13.49 14.97 13.50
CA TYR A 33 -13.08 14.32 14.73
C TYR A 33 -12.70 15.27 15.87
N GLY A 34 -12.91 16.58 15.75
CA GLY A 34 -12.73 17.53 16.85
C GLY A 34 -11.36 17.42 17.51
N LEU A 35 -10.29 17.46 16.72
CA LEU A 35 -8.90 17.43 17.19
C LEU A 35 -8.35 18.83 17.54
N ALA A 36 -9.18 19.88 17.46
CA ALA A 36 -8.77 21.25 17.73
C ALA A 36 -8.24 21.46 19.16
N ASP A 37 -8.74 20.66 20.12
CA ASP A 37 -8.33 20.72 21.52
C ASP A 37 -7.08 19.86 21.81
N ALA A 38 -6.65 19.01 20.88
CA ALA A 38 -5.41 18.25 21.00
C ALA A 38 -4.22 19.18 20.73
N ASP A 39 -3.12 18.97 21.46
CA ASP A 39 -1.89 19.71 21.20
C ASP A 39 -1.30 19.40 19.81
N ARG A 40 -0.41 20.27 19.33
CA ARG A 40 0.17 20.16 17.98
C ARG A 40 0.99 18.88 17.77
N VAL A 41 1.62 18.35 18.82
CA VAL A 41 2.43 17.13 18.73
C VAL A 41 1.50 15.93 18.51
N THR A 42 0.43 15.84 19.29
CA THR A 42 -0.60 14.81 19.12
C THR A 42 -1.24 14.87 17.73
N GLN A 43 -1.56 16.07 17.22
CA GLN A 43 -2.08 16.23 15.86
C GLN A 43 -1.09 15.73 14.80
N ALA A 44 0.21 16.05 14.94
CA ALA A 44 1.24 15.60 14.03
C ALA A 44 1.42 14.07 14.05
N HIS A 45 1.39 13.45 15.23
CA HIS A 45 1.46 11.99 15.36
C HIS A 45 0.29 11.29 14.66
N ILE A 46 -0.94 11.79 14.84
CA ILE A 46 -2.12 11.27 14.14
C ILE A 46 -1.94 11.39 12.63
N GLN A 47 -1.52 12.56 12.14
CA GLN A 47 -1.31 12.79 10.72
C GLN A 47 -0.27 11.82 10.13
N GLU A 48 0.85 11.61 10.83
CA GLU A 48 1.89 10.68 10.40
C GLU A 48 1.38 9.23 10.35
N LEU A 49 0.66 8.80 11.39
CA LEU A 49 0.07 7.46 11.42
C LEU A 49 -0.94 7.25 10.28
N ILE A 50 -1.78 8.25 9.98
CA ILE A 50 -2.72 8.19 8.86
C ILE A 50 -1.98 8.16 7.52
N ALA A 51 -0.97 9.00 7.34
CA ALA A 51 -0.18 9.06 6.11
C ALA A 51 0.43 7.69 5.78
N ASN A 52 1.05 7.03 6.78
CA ASN A 52 1.59 5.68 6.60
C ASN A 52 0.53 4.65 6.21
N ARG A 53 -0.74 4.82 6.62
CA ARG A 53 -1.82 3.88 6.28
C ARG A 53 -2.28 4.08 4.84
N ILE A 54 -2.35 5.33 4.39
CA ILE A 54 -2.66 5.67 3.00
C ILE A 54 -1.54 5.14 2.10
N GLU A 55 -0.28 5.44 2.42
CA GLU A 55 0.87 4.98 1.64
C GLU A 55 0.94 3.45 1.55
N ALA A 56 0.70 2.74 2.66
CA ALA A 56 0.68 1.27 2.65
C ALA A 56 -0.48 0.71 1.80
N THR A 57 -1.61 1.41 1.76
CA THR A 57 -2.77 1.03 0.94
C THR A 57 -2.45 1.19 -0.54
N GLU A 58 -1.86 2.33 -0.93
CA GLU A 58 -1.39 2.57 -2.30
C GLU A 58 -0.36 1.53 -2.73
N GLN A 59 0.57 1.17 -1.82
CA GLN A 59 1.56 0.13 -2.06
C GLN A 59 0.91 -1.25 -2.27
N ALA A 60 -0.09 -1.60 -1.48
CA ALA A 60 -0.84 -2.85 -1.62
C ALA A 60 -1.67 -2.89 -2.91
N ILE A 61 -2.29 -1.76 -3.30
CA ILE A 61 -2.99 -1.61 -4.59
C ILE A 61 -2.04 -1.86 -5.75
N SER A 62 -0.83 -1.28 -5.71
CA SER A 62 0.18 -1.49 -6.75
C SER A 62 0.54 -2.98 -6.89
N TYR A 63 0.70 -3.70 -5.76
CA TYR A 63 0.95 -5.14 -5.79
C TYR A 63 -0.23 -5.93 -6.36
N LEU A 64 -1.46 -5.62 -5.95
CA LEU A 64 -2.65 -6.27 -6.50
C LEU A 64 -2.76 -6.04 -8.00
N ARG A 65 -2.57 -4.80 -8.46
CA ARG A 65 -2.64 -4.45 -9.88
C ARG A 65 -1.61 -5.22 -10.71
N GLN A 66 -0.38 -5.34 -10.22
CA GLN A 66 0.66 -6.15 -10.85
C GLN A 66 0.29 -7.63 -10.93
N ALA A 67 -0.24 -8.19 -9.84
CA ALA A 67 -0.67 -9.58 -9.79
C ALA A 67 -1.85 -9.84 -10.74
N VAL A 68 -2.86 -8.97 -10.76
CA VAL A 68 -4.00 -9.07 -11.69
C VAL A 68 -3.51 -9.01 -13.14
N LYS A 69 -2.61 -8.07 -13.46
CA LYS A 69 -1.98 -7.98 -14.79
C LYS A 69 -1.27 -9.28 -15.17
N GLN A 70 -0.44 -9.82 -14.27
CA GLN A 70 0.28 -11.07 -14.50
C GLN A 70 -0.69 -12.25 -14.70
N ALA A 71 -1.74 -12.35 -13.89
CA ALA A 71 -2.73 -13.42 -13.96
C ALA A 71 -3.53 -13.41 -15.27
N TRP A 72 -3.88 -12.23 -15.78
CA TRP A 72 -4.68 -12.09 -17.00
C TRP A 72 -3.86 -12.08 -18.29
N PHE A 73 -2.68 -11.44 -18.28
CA PHE A 73 -1.95 -11.15 -19.51
C PHE A 73 -0.54 -11.77 -19.56
N GLY A 74 -0.02 -12.27 -18.44
CA GLY A 74 1.37 -12.73 -18.34
C GLY A 74 2.37 -11.62 -18.68
N GLU A 75 3.42 -11.97 -19.46
CA GLU A 75 4.46 -11.05 -19.93
C GLU A 75 4.03 -10.20 -21.15
N SER A 76 2.74 -10.18 -21.48
CA SER A 76 2.26 -9.41 -22.63
C SER A 76 2.32 -7.90 -22.37
N ASP A 77 2.71 -7.15 -23.40
CA ASP A 77 2.65 -5.68 -23.43
C ASP A 77 1.20 -5.15 -23.59
N LEU A 78 0.20 -6.03 -23.69
CA LEU A 78 -1.20 -5.60 -23.67
C LEU A 78 -1.54 -4.99 -22.31
N HIS A 79 -2.02 -3.75 -22.32
CA HIS A 79 -2.39 -2.99 -21.14
C HIS A 79 -3.88 -2.65 -21.22
N GLY A 80 -4.70 -3.37 -20.46
CA GLY A 80 -6.07 -2.93 -20.17
C GLY A 80 -6.06 -1.86 -19.07
N ASP A 81 -7.12 -1.05 -19.02
CA ASP A 81 -7.34 -0.17 -17.86
C ASP A 81 -7.66 -1.02 -16.63
N LEU A 82 -6.81 -0.91 -15.59
CA LEU A 82 -6.95 -1.60 -14.31
C LEU A 82 -7.38 -0.64 -13.18
N SER A 83 -7.88 0.56 -13.51
CA SER A 83 -8.38 1.54 -12.54
C SER A 83 -9.50 0.98 -11.64
N PHE A 84 -10.27 0.00 -12.10
CA PHE A 84 -11.28 -0.68 -11.29
C PHE A 84 -10.68 -1.47 -10.12
N VAL A 85 -9.41 -1.92 -10.22
CA VAL A 85 -8.70 -2.62 -9.14
C VAL A 85 -8.51 -1.67 -7.97
N ASP A 86 -8.04 -0.45 -8.27
CA ASP A 86 -7.83 0.61 -7.29
C ASP A 86 -9.14 0.94 -6.56
N LYS A 87 -10.20 1.19 -7.34
CA LYS A 87 -11.53 1.49 -6.79
C LYS A 87 -12.02 0.38 -5.87
N SER A 88 -11.97 -0.87 -6.34
CA SER A 88 -12.42 -2.02 -5.55
C SER A 88 -11.63 -2.18 -4.24
N PHE A 89 -10.34 -1.82 -4.25
CA PHE A 89 -9.50 -1.87 -3.06
C PHE A 89 -9.84 -0.77 -2.06
N TRP A 90 -10.01 0.48 -2.52
CA TRP A 90 -10.44 1.58 -1.67
C TRP A 90 -11.80 1.29 -1.05
N ASP A 91 -12.78 0.87 -1.85
CA ASP A 91 -14.12 0.50 -1.37
C ASP A 91 -14.04 -0.64 -0.33
N SER A 92 -13.17 -1.63 -0.54
CA SER A 92 -13.01 -2.78 0.38
C SER A 92 -12.29 -2.43 1.69
N THR A 93 -11.55 -1.32 1.74
CA THR A 93 -10.75 -0.91 2.90
C THR A 93 -11.32 0.28 3.65
N GLU A 94 -12.23 1.04 3.04
CA GLU A 94 -12.81 2.27 3.58
C GLU A 94 -13.37 2.10 5.00
N LEU A 95 -14.22 1.09 5.22
CA LEU A 95 -14.84 0.86 6.53
C LEU A 95 -13.78 0.63 7.63
N SER A 96 -12.81 -0.25 7.36
CA SER A 96 -11.74 -0.57 8.31
C SER A 96 -10.84 0.64 8.56
N PHE A 97 -10.59 1.47 7.54
CA PHE A 97 -9.82 2.70 7.67
C PHE A 97 -10.49 3.66 8.65
N TYR A 98 -11.80 3.90 8.50
CA TYR A 98 -12.53 4.79 9.40
C TYR A 98 -12.66 4.24 10.82
N GLN A 99 -12.74 2.91 10.99
CA GLN A 99 -12.68 2.29 12.31
C GLN A 99 -11.34 2.55 12.99
N HIS A 100 -10.22 2.33 12.27
CA HIS A 100 -8.88 2.62 12.79
C HIS A 100 -8.68 4.08 13.12
N LEU A 101 -9.16 4.99 12.26
CA LEU A 101 -9.09 6.42 12.51
C LEU A 101 -9.83 6.80 13.79
N ASN A 102 -11.04 6.29 13.97
CA ASN A 102 -11.83 6.52 15.18
C ASN A 102 -11.12 6.00 16.44
N ASP A 103 -10.50 4.82 16.38
CA ASP A 103 -9.79 4.25 17.52
C ASP A 103 -8.49 5.00 17.84
N LEU A 104 -7.75 5.48 16.83
CA LEU A 104 -6.61 6.39 17.01
C LEU A 104 -7.01 7.69 17.72
N ILE A 105 -8.16 8.26 17.36
CA ILE A 105 -8.65 9.50 17.97
C ILE A 105 -9.12 9.28 19.41
N LYS A 106 -9.72 8.13 19.71
CA LYS A 106 -10.04 7.75 21.10
C LYS A 106 -8.76 7.60 21.92
N GLN A 107 -7.74 6.94 21.35
CA GLN A 107 -6.45 6.77 22.00
C GLN A 107 -5.79 8.13 22.29
N ALA A 108 -5.80 9.05 21.32
CA ALA A 108 -5.28 10.41 21.49
C ALA A 108 -5.96 11.21 22.60
N ARG A 109 -7.24 10.93 22.90
CA ARG A 109 -8.02 11.59 23.95
C ARG A 109 -7.93 10.91 25.31
N SER A 110 -7.36 9.71 25.36
CA SER A 110 -7.16 9.00 26.62
C SER A 110 -6.01 9.60 27.43
N GLU A 111 -5.94 9.29 28.71
CA GLU A 111 -4.86 9.75 29.60
C GLU A 111 -3.47 9.30 29.12
N THR A 112 -3.39 8.16 28.40
CA THR A 112 -2.13 7.64 27.85
C THR A 112 -1.72 8.31 26.54
N GLY A 113 -2.64 8.98 25.83
CA GLY A 113 -2.35 9.71 24.59
C GLY A 113 -1.78 8.83 23.46
N ILE A 114 -1.02 9.43 22.54
CA ILE A 114 -0.27 8.72 21.50
C ILE A 114 1.21 8.78 21.84
N ASP A 115 1.75 7.65 22.28
CA ASP A 115 3.18 7.46 22.49
C ASP A 115 3.81 6.86 21.23
N MET A 116 4.61 7.67 20.53
CA MET A 116 5.31 7.24 19.31
C MET A 116 6.60 6.48 19.60
N ASP A 117 7.09 6.52 20.85
CA ASP A 117 8.27 5.79 21.30
C ASP A 117 7.93 4.39 21.84
N ASP A 118 6.64 4.12 22.13
CA ASP A 118 6.16 2.77 22.43
C ASP A 118 6.13 1.89 21.16
N ALA A 119 7.23 1.18 20.95
CA ALA A 119 7.37 0.24 19.84
C ALA A 119 6.25 -0.81 19.79
N ASN A 120 5.72 -1.27 20.93
CA ASN A 120 4.66 -2.28 20.94
C ASN A 120 3.35 -1.69 20.41
N PHE A 121 3.02 -0.47 20.82
CA PHE A 121 1.85 0.26 20.32
C PHE A 121 1.94 0.51 18.81
N ILE A 122 3.10 0.97 18.32
CA ILE A 122 3.32 1.23 16.90
C ILE A 122 3.22 -0.05 16.07
N ILE A 123 3.86 -1.13 16.52
CA ILE A 123 3.82 -2.43 15.84
C ILE A 123 2.39 -2.98 15.83
N PHE A 124 1.67 -2.88 16.95
CA PHE A 124 0.27 -3.32 17.04
C PHE A 124 -0.62 -2.61 16.02
N LEU A 125 -0.55 -1.27 15.96
CA LEU A 125 -1.33 -0.51 14.99
C LEU A 125 -0.93 -0.79 13.55
N GLY A 126 0.36 -1.03 13.28
CA GLY A 126 0.85 -1.43 11.97
C GLY A 126 0.30 -2.79 11.55
N ASP A 127 0.34 -3.77 12.46
CA ASP A 127 -0.03 -5.16 12.21
C ASP A 127 -1.53 -5.34 11.95
N ILE A 128 -2.39 -4.61 12.68
CA ILE A 128 -3.84 -4.65 12.42
C ILE A 128 -4.11 -4.16 10.99
N TRP A 129 -3.54 -3.03 10.58
CA TRP A 129 -3.78 -2.51 9.23
C TRP A 129 -3.17 -3.42 8.16
N HIS A 130 -1.98 -3.98 8.43
CA HIS A 130 -1.35 -4.94 7.53
C HIS A 130 -2.24 -6.16 7.24
N LYS A 131 -2.88 -6.71 8.28
CA LYS A 131 -3.84 -7.82 8.16
C LYS A 131 -5.06 -7.44 7.32
N VAL A 132 -5.58 -6.21 7.46
CA VAL A 132 -6.67 -5.71 6.62
C VAL A 132 -6.23 -5.67 5.15
N LEU A 133 -5.07 -5.11 4.85
CA LEU A 133 -4.54 -5.02 3.48
C LEU A 133 -4.33 -6.40 2.85
N ILE A 134 -3.72 -7.35 3.58
CA ILE A 134 -3.54 -8.72 3.10
C ILE A 134 -4.88 -9.37 2.79
N LYS A 135 -5.83 -9.29 3.73
CA LYS A 135 -7.16 -9.90 3.59
C LYS A 135 -7.90 -9.33 2.39
N CYS A 136 -7.94 -8.00 2.24
CA CYS A 136 -8.63 -7.36 1.12
C CYS A 136 -7.96 -7.68 -0.21
N ALA A 137 -6.62 -7.57 -0.32
CA ALA A 137 -5.90 -7.91 -1.54
C ALA A 137 -6.13 -9.36 -1.98
N THR A 138 -6.09 -10.28 -1.02
CA THR A 138 -6.27 -11.73 -1.25
C THR A 138 -7.69 -12.01 -1.74
N LYS A 139 -8.72 -11.50 -1.04
CA LYS A 139 -10.11 -11.67 -1.44
C LYS A 139 -10.39 -11.08 -2.83
N LEU A 140 -9.91 -9.87 -3.07
CA LEU A 140 -10.10 -9.20 -4.36
C LEU A 140 -9.46 -10.01 -5.50
N PHE A 141 -8.24 -10.51 -5.31
CA PHE A 141 -7.59 -11.34 -6.30
C PHE A 141 -8.34 -12.66 -6.52
N ASP A 142 -8.51 -13.45 -5.47
CA ASP A 142 -8.98 -14.85 -5.54
C ASP A 142 -10.47 -14.99 -5.83
N VAL A 143 -11.29 -14.01 -5.44
CA VAL A 143 -12.75 -14.11 -5.50
C VAL A 143 -13.31 -13.09 -6.47
N ASP A 144 -13.02 -11.81 -6.23
CA ASP A 144 -13.82 -10.75 -6.85
C ASP A 144 -13.31 -10.36 -8.26
N ILE A 145 -12.02 -10.57 -8.56
CA ILE A 145 -11.37 -10.10 -9.80
C ILE A 145 -10.88 -11.27 -10.68
N VAL A 146 -9.84 -11.99 -10.26
CA VAL A 146 -9.26 -13.06 -11.09
C VAL A 146 -10.11 -14.31 -11.02
N GLY A 147 -10.53 -14.70 -9.81
CA GLY A 147 -11.38 -15.87 -9.60
C GLY A 147 -12.79 -15.75 -10.14
N ALA A 148 -13.30 -14.53 -10.34
CA ALA A 148 -14.57 -14.28 -11.02
C ALA A 148 -14.53 -14.57 -12.54
N GLY A 149 -13.33 -14.77 -13.12
CA GLY A 149 -13.14 -15.06 -14.54
C GLY A 149 -13.66 -16.45 -14.96
N SER A 150 -14.04 -16.59 -16.22
CA SER A 150 -14.47 -17.88 -16.79
C SER A 150 -13.32 -18.89 -16.84
N ILE A 151 -13.50 -20.04 -16.19
CA ILE A 151 -12.48 -21.10 -16.03
C ILE A 151 -11.86 -21.55 -17.36
N GLY A 152 -12.65 -21.58 -18.44
CA GLY A 152 -12.19 -22.04 -19.76
C GLY A 152 -11.13 -21.16 -20.45
N GLN A 153 -10.81 -19.99 -19.89
CA GLN A 153 -9.79 -19.05 -20.41
C GLN A 153 -8.67 -18.78 -19.39
N GLN A 154 -8.66 -19.51 -18.26
CA GLN A 154 -7.66 -19.34 -17.21
C GLN A 154 -6.47 -20.27 -17.43
N ASP A 155 -5.27 -19.76 -17.15
CA ASP A 155 -4.07 -20.56 -16.96
C ASP A 155 -3.83 -20.71 -15.45
N PRO A 156 -4.13 -21.89 -14.85
CA PRO A 156 -4.04 -22.08 -13.41
C PRO A 156 -2.62 -21.89 -12.86
N ARG A 157 -1.59 -22.23 -13.65
CA ARG A 157 -0.20 -22.07 -13.23
C ARG A 157 0.14 -20.59 -13.13
N ARG A 158 -0.24 -19.81 -14.14
CA ARG A 158 0.01 -18.35 -14.15
C ARG A 158 -0.71 -17.63 -13.02
N ILE A 159 -1.95 -18.04 -12.72
CA ILE A 159 -2.72 -17.49 -11.59
C ILE A 159 -2.02 -17.82 -10.26
N ALA A 160 -1.59 -19.06 -10.05
CA ALA A 160 -0.89 -19.47 -8.83
C ALA A 160 0.44 -18.71 -8.65
N GLU A 161 1.22 -18.54 -9.73
CA GLU A 161 2.45 -17.75 -9.70
C GLU A 161 2.16 -16.29 -9.32
N ALA A 162 1.18 -15.64 -9.96
CA ALA A 162 0.77 -14.27 -9.64
C ALA A 162 0.29 -14.13 -8.18
N TYR A 163 -0.47 -15.10 -7.68
CA TYR A 163 -0.91 -15.14 -6.28
C TYR A 163 0.26 -15.24 -5.30
N HIS A 164 1.23 -16.12 -5.56
CA HIS A 164 2.43 -16.25 -4.72
C HIS A 164 3.26 -14.96 -4.74
N HIS A 165 3.38 -14.31 -5.90
CA HIS A 165 4.04 -13.00 -6.00
C HIS A 165 3.32 -11.93 -5.18
N LEU A 166 1.98 -11.87 -5.25
CA LEU A 166 1.16 -10.97 -4.45
C LEU A 166 1.41 -11.17 -2.95
N GLN A 167 1.29 -12.41 -2.46
CA GLN A 167 1.51 -12.73 -1.04
C GLN A 167 2.92 -12.36 -0.57
N ARG A 168 3.93 -12.68 -1.39
CA ARG A 168 5.32 -12.36 -1.07
C ARG A 168 5.56 -10.85 -0.97
N ASN A 169 4.97 -10.06 -1.88
CA ASN A 169 5.12 -8.61 -1.87
C ASN A 169 4.34 -7.98 -0.70
N LEU A 170 3.13 -8.46 -0.41
CA LEU A 170 2.33 -8.01 0.73
C LEU A 170 3.01 -8.32 2.07
N CYS A 171 3.81 -9.39 2.16
CA CYS A 171 4.58 -9.71 3.36
C CYS A 171 6.02 -9.14 3.34
N GLY A 172 6.37 -8.38 2.30
CA GLY A 172 7.73 -7.91 2.06
C GLY A 172 8.14 -6.69 2.88
N ASP A 173 9.45 -6.44 2.93
CA ASP A 173 10.07 -5.37 3.71
C ASP A 173 9.51 -3.97 3.41
N ALA A 174 9.14 -3.69 2.15
CA ALA A 174 8.69 -2.36 1.73
C ALA A 174 7.42 -1.92 2.47
N ILE A 175 6.33 -2.71 2.37
CA ILE A 175 5.07 -2.40 3.07
C ILE A 175 5.22 -2.51 4.59
N ARG A 176 6.06 -3.42 5.08
CA ARG A 176 6.38 -3.52 6.52
C ARG A 176 7.06 -2.24 7.02
N THR A 177 7.99 -1.68 6.25
CA THR A 177 8.69 -0.42 6.59
C THR A 177 7.71 0.74 6.67
N ILE A 178 6.83 0.89 5.68
CA ILE A 178 5.78 1.92 5.67
C ILE A 178 4.92 1.82 6.94
N LEU A 179 4.56 0.59 7.34
CA LEU A 179 3.74 0.31 8.53
C LEU A 179 4.52 0.27 9.84
N ARG A 180 5.82 0.60 9.83
CA ARG A 180 6.70 0.56 11.01
C ARG A 180 6.75 -0.81 11.69
N LEU A 181 6.59 -1.87 10.90
CA LEU A 181 6.70 -3.26 11.36
C LEU A 181 8.17 -3.71 11.32
N PRO A 182 8.57 -4.66 12.19
CA PRO A 182 9.94 -5.17 12.20
C PRO A 182 10.31 -5.79 10.86
N VAL A 183 11.45 -5.43 10.32
CA VAL A 183 12.02 -5.98 9.08
C VAL A 183 13.23 -6.82 9.43
N ALA A 184 13.44 -7.95 8.73
CA ALA A 184 14.62 -8.76 8.95
C ALA A 184 15.89 -7.97 8.60
N GLU A 185 16.90 -8.00 9.48
CA GLU A 185 18.18 -7.37 9.18
C GLU A 185 18.79 -8.03 7.94
N LYS A 186 19.04 -7.23 6.90
CA LYS A 186 19.80 -7.69 5.73
C LYS A 186 21.22 -7.96 6.16
N LYS A 187 21.58 -9.23 6.39
CA LYS A 187 22.98 -9.66 6.47
C LYS A 187 23.68 -9.17 5.19
N SER A 188 24.63 -8.26 5.34
CA SER A 188 25.47 -7.80 4.24
C SER A 188 26.15 -9.01 3.60
N LYS A 189 25.92 -9.22 2.29
CA LYS A 189 26.66 -10.23 1.53
C LYS A 189 28.13 -9.80 1.50
N PRO A 190 29.11 -10.72 1.71
CA PRO A 190 30.51 -10.40 1.48
C PRO A 190 30.70 -10.06 0.01
N GLY A 191 31.39 -8.95 -0.25
CA GLY A 191 31.60 -8.39 -1.58
C GLY A 191 32.24 -9.40 -2.53
N LYS A 192 31.70 -9.53 -3.73
CA LYS A 192 32.41 -10.16 -4.85
C LYS A 192 33.55 -9.23 -5.28
N GLU A 193 34.77 -9.51 -4.85
CA GLU A 193 35.98 -8.97 -5.49
C GLU A 193 36.01 -9.44 -6.95
N GLY A 194 35.88 -8.49 -7.87
CA GLY A 194 36.04 -8.71 -9.29
C GLY A 194 37.51 -8.96 -9.62
N LYS A 195 37.83 -10.19 -10.04
CA LYS A 195 39.05 -10.48 -10.80
C LYS A 195 38.90 -9.88 -12.20
N ASN A 196 39.57 -8.76 -12.46
CA ASN A 196 39.88 -8.32 -13.82
C ASN A 196 41.40 -8.26 -13.97
N ALA A 197 41.98 -9.35 -14.49
CA ALA A 197 43.32 -9.36 -15.03
C ALA A 197 43.28 -8.70 -16.41
N LYS A 198 43.93 -7.53 -16.55
CA LYS A 198 44.28 -6.97 -17.87
C LYS A 198 45.73 -7.32 -18.15
N SER A 199 45.93 -8.19 -19.13
CA SER A 199 47.20 -8.45 -19.79
C SER A 199 47.58 -7.27 -20.67
N THR A 200 48.69 -6.61 -20.36
CA THR A 200 49.37 -5.64 -21.22
C THR A 200 50.24 -6.37 -22.23
N THR A 201 49.91 -6.25 -23.51
CA THR A 201 50.82 -6.55 -24.64
C THR A 201 50.95 -5.27 -25.47
N ASN A 202 52.17 -4.75 -25.52
CA ASN A 202 52.57 -3.54 -26.23
C ASN A 202 53.02 -3.93 -27.65
N PRO A 203 52.59 -3.27 -28.74
CA PRO A 203 53.13 -3.52 -30.07
C PRO A 203 54.42 -2.72 -30.30
N LEU A 204 55.41 -3.40 -30.91
CA LEU A 204 56.62 -2.79 -31.46
C LEU A 204 56.27 -2.07 -32.76
N ASP A 205 56.67 -0.81 -32.86
CA ASP A 205 56.64 -0.02 -34.08
C ASP A 205 58.04 -0.10 -34.73
N GLN A 206 58.09 -0.62 -35.96
CA GLN A 206 59.23 -0.58 -36.86
C GLN A 206 58.72 -0.20 -38.24
N SER A 207 59.02 1.02 -38.69
CA SER A 207 59.16 1.30 -40.12
C SER A 207 60.25 2.34 -40.34
N PHE A 208 61.27 1.90 -41.08
CA PHE A 208 62.28 2.71 -41.74
C PHE A 208 61.63 3.63 -42.78
N LEU A 209 61.97 4.92 -42.74
CA LEU A 209 62.62 5.71 -43.81
C LEU A 209 62.86 7.14 -43.32
#